data_AF-A0A7S3UBD0-F1
#
_entry.id   AF-A0A7S3UBD0-F1
#
_cell.length_a   1.000
_cell.length_b   1.000
_cell.length_c   1.000
_cell.angle_alpha   90.00
_cell.angle_beta   90.00
_cell.angle_gamma   90.00
#
_symmetry.space_group_name_H-M   'P 1'
#
loop_
_entity.id
_entity.type
_entity.pdbx_description
1 polymer ?
#
loop_
_entity_poly.entity_id
_entity_poly.type
_entity_poly.pdbx_seq_one_letter_code
_entity_poly.pdbx_strand_id
1 'polypeptide(L)'
;AEAVATSGDRSGRKSEEEDMGGLVFLEEASGLVPAGLCSLATQGVAGYSIHRHLSNYTEPRIQRYMIRIILMVPLYSMSSFFSLAFPSIAFYLTTIRSCYEAYVLYNFMSLCLYYVGGPNDLVMHWETDDAQVPLSYLWCTCCLVNLKLNGVFLRRIVQGVLQFVIVKLVLTVAALVLELAGGYQDGSWSFTHGYLYVTIFYNVSIAVALYALVIFYLAAEPYLRPQRPLLKFIMVKSVIFVTYWQSLLLSL
;
A
#
# COMPACT_ATOMS: atom_id res chain seq x y z
N ALA A 1 -53.15 -32.41 -32.57
CA ALA A 1 -52.37 -33.03 -31.49
C ALA A 1 -50.91 -32.99 -31.90
N GLU A 2 -49.99 -32.35 -31.22
CA GLU A 2 -50.05 -31.53 -30.02
C GLU A 2 -48.73 -30.75 -30.01
N ALA A 3 -48.82 -29.42 -30.01
CA ALA A 3 -47.67 -28.54 -29.84
C ALA A 3 -47.48 -28.33 -28.34
N VAL A 4 -46.68 -29.17 -27.68
CA VAL A 4 -46.29 -29.01 -26.27
C VAL A 4 -44.87 -29.52 -26.08
N ALA A 5 -43.97 -28.62 -25.68
CA ALA A 5 -42.78 -28.84 -24.84
C ALA A 5 -41.60 -27.93 -25.28
N THR A 6 -41.65 -26.63 -25.00
CA THR A 6 -40.44 -25.78 -24.96
C THR A 6 -40.63 -24.44 -24.21
N SER A 7 -41.49 -24.40 -23.18
CA SER A 7 -41.68 -23.20 -22.34
C SER A 7 -41.35 -23.40 -20.86
N GLY A 8 -41.09 -24.62 -20.39
CA GLY A 8 -40.85 -24.90 -18.96
C GLY A 8 -39.43 -24.70 -18.45
N ASP A 9 -38.42 -24.75 -19.33
CA ASP A 9 -37.00 -24.81 -18.91
C ASP A 9 -36.31 -23.42 -18.79
N ARG A 10 -36.99 -22.36 -19.27
CA ARG A 10 -36.48 -20.98 -19.19
C ARG A 10 -36.91 -20.25 -17.91
N SER A 11 -37.92 -20.78 -17.21
CA SER A 11 -38.42 -20.23 -15.95
C SER A 11 -37.61 -20.72 -14.75
N GLY A 12 -37.19 -21.99 -14.73
CA GLY A 12 -36.38 -22.57 -13.64
C GLY A 12 -34.97 -21.96 -13.55
N ARG A 13 -34.32 -21.73 -14.69
CA ARG A 13 -32.97 -21.12 -14.74
C ARG A 13 -32.96 -19.66 -14.28
N LYS A 14 -34.06 -18.93 -14.49
CA LYS A 14 -34.25 -17.55 -13.99
C LYS A 14 -34.48 -17.52 -12.49
N SER A 15 -35.22 -18.48 -11.95
CA SER A 15 -35.42 -18.62 -10.50
C SER A 15 -34.13 -19.02 -9.78
N GLU A 16 -33.28 -19.86 -10.37
CA GLU A 16 -31.96 -20.22 -9.80
C GLU A 16 -30.94 -19.07 -9.87
N GLU A 17 -30.94 -18.23 -10.91
CA GLU A 17 -30.10 -17.01 -10.96
C GLU A 17 -30.59 -15.90 -10.01
N GLU A 18 -31.91 -15.76 -9.82
CA GLU A 18 -32.50 -14.84 -8.83
C GLU A 18 -32.32 -15.33 -7.39
N ASP A 19 -32.39 -16.64 -7.13
CA ASP A 19 -32.11 -17.24 -5.81
C ASP A 19 -30.61 -17.22 -5.48
N MET A 20 -29.72 -17.41 -6.47
CA MET A 20 -28.27 -17.31 -6.27
C MET A 20 -27.83 -15.85 -6.08
N GLY A 21 -28.44 -14.90 -6.80
CA GLY A 21 -28.28 -13.46 -6.55
C GLY A 21 -28.83 -13.03 -5.18
N GLY A 22 -29.97 -13.60 -4.77
CA GLY A 22 -30.58 -13.37 -3.45
C GLY A 22 -29.79 -13.97 -2.29
N LEU A 23 -29.21 -15.16 -2.47
CA LEU A 23 -28.32 -15.81 -1.51
C LEU A 23 -26.99 -15.07 -1.37
N VAL A 24 -26.39 -14.60 -2.48
CA VAL A 24 -25.19 -13.74 -2.44
C VAL A 24 -25.49 -12.41 -1.74
N PHE A 25 -26.64 -11.77 -2.01
CA PHE A 25 -27.04 -10.54 -1.31
C PHE A 25 -27.33 -10.76 0.19
N LEU A 26 -27.92 -11.90 0.58
CA LEU A 26 -28.16 -12.24 1.99
C LEU A 26 -26.86 -12.62 2.71
N GLU A 27 -25.92 -13.28 2.03
CA GLU A 27 -24.59 -13.58 2.56
C GLU A 27 -23.74 -12.30 2.70
N GLU A 28 -23.80 -11.39 1.73
CA GLU A 28 -23.21 -10.04 1.82
C GLU A 28 -23.84 -9.19 2.93
N ALA A 29 -25.17 -9.23 3.10
CA ALA A 29 -25.87 -8.50 4.16
C ALA A 29 -25.53 -9.05 5.57
N SER A 30 -25.36 -10.36 5.70
CA SER A 30 -24.92 -10.99 6.96
C SER A 30 -23.47 -10.65 7.32
N GLY A 31 -22.61 -10.44 6.30
CA GLY A 31 -21.22 -10.02 6.46
C GLY A 31 -21.05 -8.52 6.78
N LEU A 32 -22.03 -7.68 6.42
CA LEU A 32 -21.95 -6.23 6.59
C LEU A 32 -21.95 -5.79 8.06
N VAL A 33 -22.75 -6.46 8.91
CA VAL A 33 -22.82 -6.19 10.35
C VAL A 33 -21.50 -6.47 11.08
N PRO A 34 -20.87 -7.66 10.97
CA PRO A 34 -19.57 -7.92 11.60
C PRO A 34 -18.46 -7.06 10.98
N ALA A 35 -18.47 -6.80 9.67
CA ALA A 35 -17.51 -5.90 9.03
C ALA A 35 -17.63 -4.45 9.55
N GLY A 36 -18.85 -3.97 9.79
CA GLY A 36 -19.13 -2.68 10.40
C GLY A 36 -18.61 -2.57 11.83
N LEU A 37 -18.88 -3.57 12.67
CA LEU A 37 -18.40 -3.61 14.06
C LEU A 37 -16.86 -3.62 14.14
N CYS A 38 -16.21 -4.43 13.31
CA CYS A 38 -14.75 -4.49 13.23
C CYS A 38 -14.15 -3.15 12.76
N SER A 39 -14.81 -2.50 11.79
CA SER A 39 -14.38 -1.20 11.28
C SER A 39 -14.51 -0.09 12.31
N LEU A 40 -15.61 -0.06 13.06
CA LEU A 40 -15.82 0.88 14.17
C LEU A 40 -14.80 0.67 15.31
N ALA A 41 -14.53 -0.59 15.67
CA ALA A 41 -13.49 -0.91 16.66
C ALA A 41 -12.11 -0.40 16.21
N THR A 42 -11.76 -0.61 14.94
CA THR A 42 -10.50 -0.13 14.35
C THR A 42 -10.40 1.39 14.38
N GLN A 43 -11.47 2.09 14.02
CA GLN A 43 -11.55 3.56 14.10
C GLN A 43 -11.40 4.06 15.55
N GLY A 44 -12.00 3.37 16.52
CA GLY A 44 -11.86 3.68 17.94
C GLY A 44 -10.42 3.55 18.45
N VAL A 45 -9.75 2.45 18.12
CA VAL A 45 -8.34 2.22 18.51
C VAL A 45 -7.41 3.24 17.84
N ALA A 46 -7.63 3.53 16.55
CA ALA A 46 -6.86 4.53 15.82
C ALA A 46 -7.07 5.94 16.41
N GLY A 47 -8.33 6.30 16.70
CA GLY A 47 -8.69 7.56 17.33
C GLY A 47 -8.07 7.74 18.71
N TYR A 48 -8.12 6.71 19.55
CA TYR A 48 -7.44 6.70 20.86
C TYR A 48 -5.93 6.89 20.71
N SER A 49 -5.31 6.19 19.75
CA SER A 49 -3.87 6.31 19.49
C SER A 49 -3.50 7.73 19.06
N ILE A 50 -4.28 8.35 18.17
CA ILE A 50 -4.07 9.74 17.72
C ILE A 50 -4.27 10.71 18.88
N HIS A 51 -5.34 10.55 19.67
CA HIS A 51 -5.61 11.39 20.83
C HIS A 51 -4.46 11.36 21.84
N ARG A 52 -3.90 10.18 22.10
CA ARG A 52 -2.73 10.04 22.99
C ARG A 52 -1.49 10.77 22.45
N HIS A 53 -1.25 10.73 21.14
CA HIS A 53 -0.16 11.49 20.52
C HIS A 53 -0.39 13.01 20.59
N LEU A 54 -1.63 13.47 20.42
CA LEU A 54 -1.99 14.89 20.52
C LEU A 54 -1.95 15.38 21.97
N SER A 55 -2.31 14.55 22.94
CA SER A 55 -2.32 14.92 24.36
C SER A 55 -0.92 15.03 24.97
N ASN A 56 0.09 14.33 24.41
CA ASN A 56 1.47 14.39 24.87
C ASN A 56 2.39 14.99 23.79
N TYR A 57 2.09 16.24 23.41
CA TYR A 57 2.66 16.91 22.22
C TYR A 57 4.05 17.49 22.46
N THR A 58 5.04 16.65 22.79
CA THR A 58 6.39 17.08 23.16
C THR A 58 7.28 17.46 21.97
N GLU A 59 7.15 16.78 20.83
CA GLU A 59 7.92 17.05 19.61
C GLU A 59 6.97 17.13 18.38
N PRO A 60 6.50 18.35 18.03
CA PRO A 60 5.40 18.54 17.09
C PRO A 60 5.76 18.15 15.65
N ARG A 61 7.04 18.15 15.28
CA ARG A 61 7.47 17.79 13.92
C ARG A 61 7.37 16.29 13.69
N ILE A 62 7.98 15.50 14.57
CA ILE A 62 8.00 14.03 14.49
C ILE A 62 6.58 13.46 14.64
N GLN A 63 5.81 13.96 15.61
CA GLN A 63 4.46 13.48 15.86
C GLN A 63 3.50 13.73 14.70
N ARG A 64 3.62 14.85 13.97
CA ARG A 64 2.79 15.10 12.78
C ARG A 64 2.98 14.04 11.70
N TYR A 65 4.21 13.61 11.44
CA TYR A 65 4.47 12.53 10.47
C TYR A 65 3.93 11.18 10.97
N MET A 66 4.11 10.87 12.25
CA MET A 66 3.56 9.64 12.85
C MET A 66 2.03 9.59 12.76
N ILE A 67 1.34 10.69 13.07
CA ILE A 67 -0.14 10.77 12.96
C ILE A 67 -0.58 10.52 11.52
N ARG A 68 0.10 11.11 10.52
CA ARG A 68 -0.19 10.87 9.09
C ARG A 68 -0.02 9.40 8.69
N ILE A 69 0.97 8.71 9.25
CA ILE A 69 1.17 7.27 8.99
C ILE A 69 0.07 6.43 9.68
N ILE A 70 -0.26 6.73 10.93
CA ILE A 70 -1.31 6.02 11.70
C ILE A 70 -2.69 6.17 11.04
N LEU A 71 -2.96 7.32 10.42
CA LEU A 71 -4.21 7.59 9.68
C LEU A 71 -4.44 6.64 8.49
N MET A 72 -3.44 5.87 8.07
CA MET A 72 -3.60 4.81 7.08
C MET A 72 -4.59 3.73 7.54
N VAL A 73 -4.49 3.29 8.79
CA VAL A 73 -5.32 2.19 9.32
C VAL A 73 -6.83 2.49 9.27
N PRO A 74 -7.33 3.63 9.81
CA PRO A 74 -8.75 3.97 9.73
C PRO A 74 -9.20 4.24 8.30
N LEU A 75 -8.35 4.81 7.43
CA LEU A 75 -8.67 5.01 6.02
C LEU A 75 -8.92 3.67 5.30
N TYR A 76 -8.09 2.66 5.56
CA TYR A 76 -8.27 1.32 5.00
C TYR A 76 -9.57 0.70 5.52
N SER A 77 -9.81 0.74 6.83
CA SER A 77 -11.05 0.23 7.42
C SER A 77 -12.31 0.89 6.85
N MET A 78 -12.35 2.22 6.78
CA MET A 78 -13.47 2.95 6.18
C MET A 78 -13.66 2.58 4.71
N SER A 79 -12.59 2.58 3.93
CA SER A 79 -12.66 2.26 2.51
C SER A 79 -13.17 0.84 2.28
N SER A 80 -12.77 -0.14 3.10
CA SER A 80 -13.26 -1.52 2.98
C SER A 80 -14.73 -1.63 3.33
N PHE A 81 -15.18 -0.98 4.41
CA PHE A 81 -16.61 -0.96 4.77
C PHE A 81 -17.47 -0.33 3.68
N PHE A 82 -17.06 0.83 3.15
CA PHE A 82 -17.81 1.49 2.08
C PHE A 82 -17.73 0.75 0.74
N SER A 83 -16.63 0.07 0.43
CA SER A 83 -16.53 -0.81 -0.74
C SER A 83 -17.52 -1.98 -0.67
N LEU A 84 -17.75 -2.54 0.53
CA LEU A 84 -18.75 -3.59 0.77
C LEU A 84 -20.19 -3.04 0.73
N ALA A 85 -20.44 -1.89 1.37
CA ALA A 85 -21.78 -1.29 1.42
C ALA A 85 -22.25 -0.77 0.05
N PHE A 86 -21.32 -0.29 -0.78
CA PHE A 86 -21.61 0.37 -2.05
C PHE A 86 -20.56 -0.03 -3.10
N PRO A 87 -20.80 -1.10 -3.87
CA PRO A 87 -19.88 -1.55 -4.92
C PRO A 87 -19.60 -0.47 -5.99
N SER A 88 -20.57 0.42 -6.24
CA SER A 88 -20.44 1.50 -7.23
C SER A 88 -19.33 2.52 -6.91
N ILE A 89 -18.98 2.72 -5.64
CA ILE A 89 -17.89 3.63 -5.22
C ILE A 89 -16.59 2.88 -4.92
N ALA A 90 -16.58 1.55 -4.97
CA ALA A 90 -15.44 0.73 -4.55
C ALA A 90 -14.16 1.04 -5.34
N PHE A 91 -14.28 1.33 -6.64
CA PHE A 91 -13.17 1.73 -7.49
C PHE A 91 -12.52 3.05 -7.03
N TYR A 92 -13.35 4.07 -6.74
CA TYR A 92 -12.86 5.37 -6.24
C TYR A 92 -12.18 5.25 -4.88
N LEU A 93 -12.75 4.47 -3.97
CA LEU A 93 -12.17 4.22 -2.64
C LEU A 93 -10.83 3.49 -2.73
N THR A 94 -10.71 2.54 -3.67
CA THR A 94 -9.46 1.83 -3.93
C THR A 94 -8.39 2.74 -4.54
N THR A 95 -8.80 3.69 -5.37
CA THR A 95 -7.94 4.77 -5.89
C THR A 95 -7.43 5.68 -4.77
N ILE A 96 -8.30 6.14 -3.86
CA ILE A 96 -7.90 6.97 -2.71
C ILE A 96 -6.91 6.21 -1.82
N ARG A 97 -7.20 4.94 -1.52
CA ARG A 97 -6.33 4.04 -0.73
C ARG A 97 -4.93 3.94 -1.37
N SER A 98 -4.91 3.75 -2.68
CA SER A 98 -3.70 3.69 -3.49
C SER A 98 -2.86 4.98 -3.46
N CYS A 99 -3.49 6.15 -3.51
CA CYS A 99 -2.79 7.44 -3.37
C CYS A 99 -2.25 7.66 -1.95
N TYR A 100 -3.01 7.24 -0.93
CA TYR A 100 -2.60 7.39 0.47
C TYR A 100 -1.36 6.54 0.80
N GLU A 101 -1.24 5.36 0.20
CA GLU A 101 -0.06 4.52 0.33
C GLU A 101 1.23 5.23 -0.12
N ALA A 102 1.18 5.92 -1.26
CA ALA A 102 2.29 6.71 -1.76
C ALA A 102 2.62 7.89 -0.83
N TYR A 103 1.60 8.58 -0.32
CA TYR A 103 1.77 9.65 0.66
C TYR A 103 2.42 9.16 1.97
N VAL A 104 2.01 7.99 2.47
CA VAL A 104 2.56 7.38 3.69
C VAL A 104 4.05 7.08 3.53
N LEU A 105 4.50 6.53 2.39
CA LEU A 105 5.92 6.27 2.15
C LEU A 105 6.78 7.54 2.19
N TYR A 106 6.29 8.64 1.60
CA TYR A 106 6.98 9.92 1.68
C TYR A 106 7.07 10.47 3.12
N ASN A 107 5.96 10.42 3.87
CA ASN A 107 5.95 10.87 5.27
C ASN A 107 6.83 9.99 6.14
N PHE A 108 6.91 8.70 5.85
CA PHE A 108 7.78 7.76 6.52
C PHE A 108 9.26 8.12 6.30
N MET A 109 9.67 8.33 5.05
CA MET A 109 11.04 8.73 4.76
C MET A 109 11.40 10.05 5.47
N SER A 110 10.50 11.03 5.42
CA SER A 110 10.67 12.32 6.08
C SER A 110 10.76 12.18 7.60
N LEU A 111 9.99 11.28 8.20
CA LEU A 111 10.05 10.97 9.62
C LEU A 111 11.43 10.43 10.01
N CYS A 112 11.98 9.47 9.26
CA CYS A 112 13.30 8.91 9.53
C CYS A 112 14.41 9.97 9.40
N LEU A 113 14.33 10.84 8.39
CA LEU A 113 15.24 11.98 8.24
C LEU A 113 15.20 12.92 9.45
N TYR A 114 14.00 13.19 9.98
CA TYR A 114 13.84 14.03 11.16
C TYR A 114 14.35 13.38 12.44
N TYR A 115 14.28 12.05 12.57
CA TYR A 115 14.84 11.35 13.74
C TYR A 115 16.35 11.46 13.86
N VAL A 116 17.06 11.66 12.75
CA VAL A 116 18.51 11.86 12.73
C VAL A 116 18.90 13.32 13.03
N GLY A 117 17.97 14.26 12.91
CA GLY A 117 18.22 15.71 13.07
C GLY A 117 17.93 16.51 11.80
N GLY A 118 17.89 15.83 10.65
CA GLY A 118 17.55 16.42 9.35
C GLY A 118 18.46 15.92 8.23
N PRO A 119 18.23 16.37 6.99
CA PRO A 119 19.01 15.93 5.84
C PRO A 119 20.46 16.44 5.86
N ASN A 120 20.72 17.64 6.39
CA ASN A 120 22.07 18.19 6.46
C ASN A 120 22.89 17.52 7.55
N ASP A 121 22.31 17.33 8.74
CA ASP A 121 22.97 16.67 9.87
C ASP A 121 23.33 15.22 9.53
N LEU A 122 22.43 14.49 8.85
CA LEU A 122 22.72 13.14 8.37
C LEU A 122 23.90 13.09 7.40
N VAL A 123 23.96 14.02 6.45
CA VAL A 123 25.09 14.09 5.49
C VAL A 123 26.38 14.46 6.20
N MET A 124 26.33 15.39 7.16
CA MET A 124 27.49 15.76 7.97
C MET A 124 28.01 14.59 8.79
N HIS A 125 27.13 13.80 9.41
CA HIS A 125 27.51 12.58 10.13
C HIS A 125 28.16 11.55 9.20
N TRP A 126 27.61 11.32 8.02
CA TRP A 126 28.21 10.41 7.04
C TRP A 126 29.57 10.87 6.54
N GLU A 127 29.76 12.17 6.29
CA GLU A 127 31.03 12.75 5.85
C GLU A 127 32.10 12.74 6.97
N THR A 128 31.68 12.90 8.23
CA THR A 128 32.59 12.92 9.39
C THR A 128 33.07 11.53 9.75
N ASP A 129 32.17 10.54 9.71
CA ASP A 129 32.46 9.17 10.17
C ASP A 129 33.00 8.25 9.07
N ASP A 130 33.19 8.76 7.84
CA ASP A 130 33.43 7.98 6.61
C ASP A 130 32.51 6.75 6.54
N ALA A 131 31.23 6.98 6.86
CA ALA A 131 30.26 5.91 7.04
C ALA A 131 30.14 5.11 5.74
N GLN A 132 30.09 3.79 5.88
CA GLN A 132 29.85 2.85 4.78
C GLN A 132 28.60 2.05 5.07
N VAL A 133 27.84 1.73 4.02
CA VAL A 133 26.65 0.87 4.16
C VAL A 133 27.13 -0.53 4.57
N PRO A 134 26.60 -1.13 5.66
CA PRO A 134 27.01 -2.47 6.06
C PRO A 134 26.72 -3.46 4.92
N LEU A 135 27.75 -4.17 4.46
CA LEU A 135 27.62 -5.18 3.42
C LEU A 135 26.81 -6.37 3.95
N SER A 136 25.73 -6.71 3.26
CA SER A 136 24.93 -7.88 3.59
C SER A 136 24.37 -8.54 2.33
N TYR A 137 24.67 -9.83 2.17
CA TYR A 137 24.19 -10.61 1.03
C TYR A 137 22.65 -10.70 0.98
N LEU A 138 22.01 -10.65 2.14
CA LEU A 138 20.55 -10.71 2.28
C LEU A 138 19.83 -9.51 1.63
N TRP A 139 20.49 -8.36 1.57
CA TRP A 139 19.94 -7.12 1.03
C TRP A 139 20.46 -6.79 -0.37
N CYS A 140 21.10 -7.76 -1.05
CA CYS A 140 21.71 -7.59 -2.36
C CYS A 140 22.65 -6.37 -2.44
N THR A 141 23.24 -5.95 -1.31
CA THR A 141 24.19 -4.83 -1.26
C THR A 141 25.60 -5.24 -1.70
N CYS A 142 25.79 -6.51 -2.11
CA CYS A 142 27.04 -7.00 -2.68
C CYS A 142 27.47 -6.25 -3.95
N CYS A 143 26.54 -5.68 -4.71
CA CYS A 143 26.83 -4.84 -5.88
C CYS A 143 27.03 -3.34 -5.54
N LEU A 144 26.84 -2.94 -4.28
CA LEU A 144 26.91 -1.55 -3.79
C LEU A 144 28.19 -1.29 -2.98
N VAL A 145 29.25 -2.05 -3.25
CA VAL A 145 30.59 -1.89 -2.66
C VAL A 145 31.14 -0.48 -2.93
N ASN A 146 31.67 0.18 -1.90
CA ASN A 146 32.26 1.53 -1.94
C ASN A 146 31.29 2.68 -2.26
N LEU A 147 30.02 2.57 -1.87
CA LEU A 147 29.09 3.68 -2.00
C LEU A 147 29.39 4.79 -0.98
N LYS A 148 29.95 5.90 -1.45
CA LYS A 148 30.15 7.09 -0.60
C LYS A 148 28.82 7.74 -0.23
N LEU A 149 28.55 7.80 1.07
CA LEU A 149 27.34 8.36 1.65
C LEU A 149 27.37 9.90 1.64
N ASN A 150 27.02 10.48 0.50
CA ASN A 150 27.01 11.94 0.29
C ASN A 150 25.58 12.50 0.19
N GLY A 151 25.44 13.83 0.23
CA GLY A 151 24.14 14.49 -0.02
C GLY A 151 23.51 14.16 -1.38
N VAL A 152 24.32 13.82 -2.40
CA VAL A 152 23.82 13.34 -3.70
C VAL A 152 23.13 11.99 -3.56
N PHE A 153 23.70 11.09 -2.75
CA PHE A 153 23.12 9.78 -2.48
C PHE A 153 21.79 9.92 -1.74
N LEU A 154 21.73 10.79 -0.73
CA LEU A 154 20.47 11.10 -0.05
C LEU A 154 19.40 11.59 -1.02
N ARG A 155 19.76 12.52 -1.91
CA ARG A 155 18.83 13.01 -2.95
C ARG A 155 18.37 11.90 -3.89
N ARG A 156 19.24 10.96 -4.28
CA ARG A 156 18.85 9.81 -5.12
C ARG A 156 17.86 8.88 -4.41
N ILE A 157 18.04 8.63 -3.12
CA ILE A 157 17.07 7.86 -2.33
C ILE A 157 15.73 8.60 -2.28
N VAL A 158 15.74 9.90 -1.98
CA VAL A 158 14.51 10.71 -1.94
C VAL A 158 13.81 10.66 -3.30
N GLN A 159 14.57 10.78 -4.39
CA GLN A 159 14.05 10.65 -5.75
C GLN A 159 13.48 9.26 -6.04
N GLY A 160 14.10 8.18 -5.54
CA GLY A 160 13.58 6.82 -5.70
C GLY A 160 12.24 6.62 -4.99
N VAL A 161 12.09 7.13 -3.77
CA VAL A 161 10.80 7.08 -3.05
C VAL A 161 9.76 7.97 -3.74
N LEU A 162 10.14 9.16 -4.20
CA LEU A 162 9.26 10.08 -4.93
C LEU A 162 8.84 9.51 -6.29
N GLN A 163 9.72 8.74 -6.96
CA GLN A 163 9.44 8.09 -8.24
C GLN A 163 8.26 7.13 -8.12
N PHE A 164 8.17 6.37 -7.03
CA PHE A 164 7.00 5.53 -6.77
C PHE A 164 5.70 6.33 -6.65
N VAL A 165 5.73 7.50 -6.00
CA VAL A 165 4.54 8.36 -5.90
C VAL A 165 4.05 8.79 -7.27
N ILE A 166 4.97 9.23 -8.14
CA ILE A 166 4.64 9.67 -9.50
C ILE A 166 4.14 8.50 -10.34
N VAL A 167 4.85 7.37 -10.34
CA VAL A 167 4.46 6.17 -11.07
C VAL A 167 3.09 5.68 -10.61
N LYS A 168 2.82 5.68 -9.30
CA LYS A 168 1.53 5.26 -8.78
C LYS A 168 0.39 6.15 -9.28
N LEU A 169 0.57 7.47 -9.29
CA LEU A 169 -0.43 8.39 -9.82
C LEU A 169 -0.67 8.14 -11.32
N VAL A 170 0.39 7.98 -12.11
CA VAL A 170 0.29 7.67 -13.55
C VAL A 170 -0.43 6.35 -13.78
N LEU A 171 -0.08 5.30 -13.03
CA LEU A 171 -0.72 3.99 -13.14
C LEU A 171 -2.20 4.03 -12.74
N THR A 172 -2.56 4.84 -11.75
CA THR A 172 -3.95 5.00 -11.31
C THR A 172 -4.79 5.74 -12.35
N VAL A 173 -4.23 6.80 -12.97
CA VAL A 173 -4.88 7.50 -14.09
C VAL A 173 -4.97 6.58 -15.30
N ALA A 174 -3.92 5.82 -15.61
CA ALA A 174 -3.95 4.84 -16.69
C ALA A 174 -5.03 3.78 -16.46
N ALA A 175 -5.13 3.22 -15.26
CA ALA A 175 -6.18 2.27 -14.90
C ALA A 175 -7.59 2.86 -15.09
N LEU A 176 -7.83 4.11 -14.65
CA LEU A 176 -9.08 4.82 -14.87
C LEU A 176 -9.41 4.97 -16.37
N VAL A 177 -8.42 5.33 -17.19
CA VAL A 177 -8.60 5.49 -18.64
C VAL A 177 -8.92 4.14 -19.31
N LEU A 178 -8.24 3.07 -18.90
CA LEU A 178 -8.50 1.73 -19.43
C LEU A 178 -9.87 1.19 -19.00
N GLU A 179 -10.34 1.53 -17.80
CA GLU A 179 -11.68 1.22 -17.30
C GLU A 179 -12.75 1.90 -18.16
N LEU A 180 -12.59 3.19 -18.46
CA LEU A 180 -13.51 3.92 -19.34
C LEU A 180 -13.50 3.41 -20.78
N ALA A 181 -12.38 2.84 -21.24
CA ALA A 181 -12.27 2.20 -22.56
C ALA A 181 -12.83 0.77 -22.60
N GLY A 182 -13.30 0.22 -21.46
CA GLY A 182 -13.82 -1.15 -21.36
C GLY A 182 -12.76 -2.25 -21.45
N GLY A 183 -11.47 -1.90 -21.36
CA GLY A 183 -10.33 -2.83 -21.46
C GLY A 183 -9.69 -3.20 -20.11
N TYR A 184 -10.25 -2.70 -19.02
CA TYR A 184 -9.85 -3.03 -17.65
C TYR A 184 -10.94 -3.90 -17.03
N GLN A 185 -10.55 -5.10 -16.59
CA GLN A 185 -11.41 -5.99 -15.81
C GLN A 185 -10.64 -6.36 -14.55
N ASP A 186 -11.10 -5.85 -13.42
CA ASP A 186 -10.51 -6.11 -12.11
C ASP A 186 -10.43 -7.63 -11.83
N GLY A 187 -9.24 -8.11 -11.47
CA GLY A 187 -9.03 -9.51 -11.09
C GLY A 187 -8.91 -10.51 -12.24
N SER A 188 -8.98 -10.07 -13.51
CA SER A 188 -8.73 -10.95 -14.67
C SER A 188 -7.23 -11.07 -14.94
N TRP A 189 -6.66 -12.27 -14.79
CA TRP A 189 -5.24 -12.58 -15.02
C TRP A 189 -4.91 -12.87 -16.49
N SER A 190 -5.64 -12.25 -17.41
CA SER A 190 -5.41 -12.51 -18.83
C SER A 190 -4.44 -11.48 -19.41
N PHE A 191 -3.54 -11.94 -20.29
CA PHE A 191 -2.61 -11.08 -21.04
C PHE A 191 -3.32 -10.06 -21.95
N THR A 192 -4.61 -10.24 -22.20
CA THR A 192 -5.44 -9.37 -23.04
C THR A 192 -5.91 -8.11 -22.30
N HIS A 193 -5.99 -8.14 -20.96
CA HIS A 193 -6.51 -7.03 -20.16
C HIS A 193 -5.39 -6.24 -19.48
N GLY A 194 -5.56 -4.92 -19.38
CA GLY A 194 -4.52 -4.03 -18.85
C GLY A 194 -4.22 -4.18 -17.36
N TYR A 195 -5.08 -4.87 -16.61
CA TYR A 195 -4.96 -5.07 -15.16
C TYR A 195 -3.63 -5.71 -14.77
N LEU A 196 -3.21 -6.76 -15.49
CA LEU A 196 -1.98 -7.50 -15.22
C LEU A 196 -0.75 -6.59 -15.38
N TYR A 197 -0.68 -5.82 -16.47
CA TYR A 197 0.44 -4.91 -16.73
C TYR A 197 0.54 -3.80 -15.68
N VAL A 198 -0.58 -3.13 -15.39
CA VAL A 198 -0.65 -2.09 -14.35
C VAL A 198 -0.17 -2.63 -13.01
N THR A 199 -0.60 -3.85 -12.68
CA THR A 199 -0.26 -4.48 -11.40
C THR A 199 1.22 -4.89 -11.35
N ILE A 200 1.81 -5.43 -12.42
CA ILE A 200 3.25 -5.73 -12.47
C ILE A 200 4.08 -4.45 -12.33
N PHE A 201 3.77 -3.41 -13.11
CA PHE A 201 4.50 -2.13 -13.03
C PHE A 201 4.40 -1.49 -11.64
N TYR A 202 3.20 -1.53 -11.05
CA TYR A 202 2.99 -1.08 -9.67
C TYR A 202 3.90 -1.83 -8.70
N ASN A 203 3.92 -3.16 -8.81
CA ASN A 203 4.71 -4.03 -7.95
C ASN A 203 6.21 -3.76 -8.09
N VAL A 204 6.75 -3.71 -9.31
CA VAL A 204 8.16 -3.38 -9.52
C VAL A 204 8.51 -2.01 -8.94
N SER A 205 7.65 -1.01 -9.13
CA SER A 205 7.89 0.34 -8.62
C SER A 205 7.89 0.40 -7.09
N ILE A 206 6.96 -0.28 -6.40
CA ILE A 206 6.95 -0.31 -4.93
C ILE A 206 8.18 -1.06 -4.39
N ALA A 207 8.66 -2.10 -5.09
CA ALA A 207 9.86 -2.85 -4.72
C ALA A 207 11.10 -1.95 -4.70
N VAL A 208 11.29 -1.16 -5.76
CA VAL A 208 12.41 -0.24 -5.90
C VAL A 208 12.36 0.85 -4.81
N ALA A 209 11.17 1.40 -4.52
CA ALA A 209 11.02 2.42 -3.48
C ALA A 209 11.26 1.87 -2.07
N LEU A 210 10.72 0.69 -1.75
CA LEU A 210 10.98 0.02 -0.47
C LEU A 210 12.46 -0.36 -0.33
N TYR A 211 13.10 -0.80 -1.41
CA TYR A 211 14.52 -1.09 -1.43
C TYR A 211 15.39 0.15 -1.15
N ALA A 212 15.11 1.27 -1.82
CA ALA A 212 15.81 2.53 -1.55
C ALA A 212 15.64 2.99 -0.09
N LEU A 213 14.44 2.81 0.46
CA LEU A 213 14.10 3.15 1.83
C LEU A 213 14.79 2.22 2.85
N VAL A 214 14.96 0.94 2.54
CA VAL A 214 15.75 0.00 3.35
C VAL A 214 17.23 0.38 3.33
N ILE A 215 17.82 0.67 2.16
CA ILE A 215 19.22 1.11 2.11
C ILE A 215 19.42 2.38 2.94
N PHE A 216 18.50 3.34 2.81
CA PHE A 216 18.50 4.54 3.64
C PHE A 216 18.46 4.22 5.14
N TYR A 217 17.59 3.30 5.55
CA TYR A 217 17.49 2.87 6.94
C TYR A 217 18.81 2.25 7.42
N LEU A 218 19.41 1.33 6.66
CA LEU A 218 20.68 0.70 7.02
C LEU A 218 21.82 1.72 7.15
N ALA A 219 21.82 2.73 6.29
CA ALA A 219 22.79 3.82 6.34
C ALA A 219 22.56 4.80 7.52
N ALA A 220 21.32 4.93 7.98
CA ALA A 220 20.93 5.84 9.07
C ALA A 220 20.82 5.13 10.43
N GLU A 221 20.81 3.79 10.47
CA GLU A 221 20.62 2.96 11.67
C GLU A 221 21.51 3.36 12.86
N PRO A 222 22.83 3.59 12.71
CA PRO A 222 23.66 3.97 13.84
C PRO A 222 23.31 5.35 14.44
N TYR A 223 22.64 6.21 13.67
CA TYR A 223 22.28 7.57 14.05
C TYR A 223 20.81 7.70 14.49
N LEU A 224 19.99 6.69 14.21
CA LEU A 224 18.61 6.62 14.64
C LEU A 224 18.57 6.42 16.17
N ARG A 225 18.02 7.41 16.89
CA ARG A 225 17.71 7.30 18.34
C ARG A 225 16.99 5.97 18.63
N PRO A 226 17.09 5.40 19.86
CA PRO A 226 16.69 4.03 20.21
C PRO A 226 15.21 3.62 19.95
N GLN A 227 14.39 4.49 19.37
CA GLN A 227 13.09 4.12 18.85
C GLN A 227 13.26 3.29 17.56
N ARG A 228 13.05 1.98 17.67
CA ARG A 228 12.96 1.01 16.55
C ARG A 228 11.52 0.66 16.08
N PRO A 229 10.53 1.59 15.98
CA PRO A 229 9.20 1.21 15.52
C PRO A 229 9.13 1.00 13.99
N LEU A 230 10.12 1.50 13.25
CA LEU A 230 10.07 1.75 11.81
C LEU A 230 10.38 0.52 10.94
N LEU A 231 11.35 -0.29 11.34
CA LEU A 231 11.69 -1.53 10.62
C LEU A 231 10.50 -2.49 10.60
N LYS A 232 9.77 -2.59 11.72
CA LYS A 232 8.64 -3.52 11.84
C LYS A 232 7.53 -3.22 10.81
N PHE A 233 7.24 -1.95 10.56
CA PHE A 233 6.19 -1.55 9.61
C PHE A 233 6.61 -1.76 8.14
N ILE A 234 7.85 -1.42 7.79
CA ILE A 234 8.38 -1.68 6.43
C ILE A 234 8.44 -3.18 6.17
N MET A 235 8.91 -3.98 7.14
CA MET A 235 9.01 -5.43 7.01
C MET A 235 7.64 -6.05 6.73
N VAL A 236 6.58 -5.59 7.42
CA VAL A 236 5.22 -6.08 7.14
C VAL A 236 4.78 -5.73 5.71
N LYS A 237 5.00 -4.49 5.25
CA LYS A 237 4.68 -4.06 3.87
C LYS A 237 5.47 -4.85 2.81
N SER A 238 6.75 -5.11 3.04
CA SER A 238 7.60 -5.84 2.09
C SER A 238 7.27 -7.33 2.03
N VAL A 239 6.86 -7.93 3.15
CA VAL A 239 6.42 -9.34 3.18
C VAL A 239 5.19 -9.52 2.30
N ILE A 240 4.19 -8.64 2.42
CA ILE A 240 2.96 -8.67 1.59
C ILE A 240 3.31 -8.61 0.09
N PHE A 241 4.29 -7.78 -0.27
CA PHE A 241 4.79 -7.69 -1.63
C PHE A 241 5.43 -8.99 -2.14
N VAL A 242 6.29 -9.61 -1.32
CA VAL A 242 6.93 -10.88 -1.67
C VAL A 242 5.88 -11.99 -1.82
N THR A 243 4.88 -12.02 -0.94
CA THR A 243 3.78 -13.00 -1.01
C THR A 243 2.97 -12.86 -2.30
N TYR A 244 2.81 -11.64 -2.83
CA TYR A 244 2.16 -11.43 -4.12
C TYR A 244 2.97 -12.03 -5.29
N TRP A 245 4.29 -11.80 -5.33
CA TRP A 245 5.14 -12.41 -6.36
C TRP A 245 5.20 -13.93 -6.25
N GLN A 246 5.21 -14.46 -5.03
CA GLN A 246 5.07 -15.90 -4.80
C GLN A 246 3.76 -16.42 -5.40
N SER A 247 2.64 -15.73 -5.15
CA SER A 247 1.35 -16.10 -5.74
C SER A 247 1.36 -16.01 -7.28
N LEU A 248 2.00 -14.98 -7.85
CA LEU A 248 2.09 -14.78 -9.30
C LEU A 248 2.93 -15.86 -9.98
N LEU A 249 4.07 -16.22 -9.40
CA LEU A 249 4.93 -17.30 -9.88
C LEU A 249 4.26 -18.68 -9.77
N LEU A 250 3.42 -18.88 -8.74
CA LEU A 250 2.66 -20.13 -8.58
C LEU A 250 1.48 -20.22 -9.54
N SER A 251 0.95 -19.08 -10.00
CA SER A 251 -0.19 -19.03 -10.92
C SER A 251 0.19 -19.14 -12.41
N LEU A 252 1.49 -19.15 -12.73
CA LEU A 252 2.06 -19.12 -14.09
C LEU A 252 2.67 -20.48 -14.43
#